data_AF-A0A820SW60-F1
#
_entry.id   AF-A0A820SW60-F1
#
_cell.length_a   1.000
_cell.length_b   1.000
_cell.length_c   1.000
_cell.angle_alpha   90.00
_cell.angle_beta   90.00
_cell.angle_gamma   90.00
#
_symmetry.space_group_name_H-M   'P 1'
#
loop_
_entity.id
_entity.type
_entity.pdbx_description
1 polymer ?
#
loop_
_entity_poly.entity_id
_entity_poly.type
_entity_poly.pdbx_seq_one_letter_code
_entity_poly.pdbx_strand_id
1 'polypeptide(L)'
;MNVWYAIQQKSRKELFYKSCCPNVEQENVNNDDCIRYLWKIRFVPKITNVRYLACAQIEFNTRENINHLKYTNEALKYLRRHNRHLMGISTFNRVEMHRRWQDYCRIAPKIDDESMTYFLRSDLSNFYDSVNLDYLDKVIEFLDNCEFNYDLYIHTIYKSQYRNGRFIRRKTIYWVGKENEQMFEIMTDATKRVSNGTFHDMIIHDVHVEIYNKEKLLKYIRAQLFNSYLYTMHPKKLPIKTFRRIIGINHGLRIASMLGQIYLNKIDHDIDFSPISDEFAVRHEDDLLIISPHRYRLRRIKLNITKRLIELHHINNSLTNSLKTKTNIRHRTMKKFRPVEYWGSLVDIKSREILVTLNQNENIEKKINQLTIKITRETGYHLRHSLINALYLRSHSYYFDRLYTSDQTLIRNFYYLSCYFLKRLHSMCYRFAQFYSNKYIQSKSLFLFRTMRSGLRMLIKKTFNYNKKSIKLLDQCKYIFFLSCIRLIKQNKHLFQSNIIITRCLHMIRKLKYLNKQRKIDVKKVIGSE
;
A
#
# COMPACT_ATOMS: atom_id res chain seq x y z
N MET A 1 -2.50 3.64 -38.30
CA MET A 1 -3.53 3.29 -37.29
C MET A 1 -2.88 3.35 -35.90
N ASN A 2 -3.49 4.02 -34.91
CA ASN A 2 -2.88 4.20 -33.58
C ASN A 2 -2.82 2.84 -32.83
N VAL A 3 -1.63 2.29 -32.60
CA VAL A 3 -1.40 0.98 -31.94
C VAL A 3 -2.16 0.88 -30.61
N TRP A 4 -2.21 1.96 -29.84
CA TRP A 4 -2.94 1.98 -28.57
C TRP A 4 -4.45 1.83 -28.77
N TYR A 5 -5.01 2.45 -29.81
CA TYR A 5 -6.43 2.30 -30.14
C TYR A 5 -6.78 0.86 -30.50
N ALA A 6 -5.93 0.18 -31.30
CA ALA A 6 -6.13 -1.23 -31.63
C ALA A 6 -6.09 -2.14 -30.37
N ILE A 7 -5.14 -1.89 -29.46
CA ILE A 7 -5.04 -2.60 -28.18
C ILE A 7 -6.30 -2.37 -27.33
N GLN A 8 -6.79 -1.13 -27.25
CA GLN A 8 -8.03 -0.81 -26.52
C GLN A 8 -9.24 -1.53 -27.12
N GLN A 9 -9.37 -1.58 -28.46
CA GLN A 9 -10.48 -2.27 -29.10
C GLN A 9 -10.44 -3.78 -28.87
N LYS A 10 -9.26 -4.40 -28.93
CA LYS A 10 -9.09 -5.83 -28.58
C LYS A 10 -9.46 -6.09 -27.11
N SER A 11 -8.92 -5.30 -26.19
CA SER A 11 -9.18 -5.43 -24.74
C SER A 11 -10.65 -5.21 -24.40
N ARG A 12 -11.32 -4.29 -25.11
CA ARG A 12 -12.76 -4.02 -24.98
C ARG A 12 -13.60 -5.21 -25.40
N LYS A 13 -13.28 -5.81 -26.56
CA LYS A 13 -13.97 -7.04 -27.01
C LYS A 13 -13.80 -8.15 -25.98
N GLU A 14 -12.58 -8.40 -25.51
CA GLU A 14 -12.31 -9.44 -24.51
C GLU A 14 -13.07 -9.22 -23.20
N LEU A 15 -13.11 -7.99 -22.68
CA LEU A 15 -13.85 -7.66 -21.46
C LEU A 15 -15.35 -7.91 -21.61
N PHE A 16 -15.93 -7.47 -22.73
CA PHE A 16 -17.37 -7.58 -22.94
C PHE A 16 -17.81 -9.01 -23.23
N TYR A 17 -17.04 -9.79 -23.99
CA TYR A 17 -17.38 -11.20 -24.22
C TYR A 17 -17.26 -12.06 -22.97
N LYS A 18 -16.34 -11.75 -22.05
CA LYS A 18 -16.04 -12.63 -20.91
C LYS A 18 -16.81 -12.30 -19.63
N SER A 19 -17.21 -11.05 -19.44
CA SER A 19 -17.61 -10.58 -18.10
C SER A 19 -18.83 -9.65 -18.10
N CYS A 20 -19.40 -9.35 -19.27
CA CYS A 20 -20.55 -8.45 -19.37
C CYS A 20 -21.63 -9.00 -20.30
N CYS A 21 -22.88 -8.64 -20.05
CA CYS A 21 -23.96 -8.81 -21.03
C CYS A 21 -24.16 -7.48 -21.80
N PRO A 22 -24.23 -7.51 -23.14
CA PRO A 22 -24.57 -6.33 -23.94
C PRO A 22 -26.04 -5.94 -23.78
N ASN A 23 -26.33 -4.64 -23.86
CA ASN A 23 -27.66 -4.05 -24.03
C ASN A 23 -28.70 -4.46 -22.97
N VAL A 24 -28.72 -3.76 -21.83
CA VAL A 24 -29.95 -3.57 -21.04
C VAL A 24 -30.59 -2.25 -21.47
N GLU A 25 -30.83 -2.11 -22.77
CA GLU A 25 -31.73 -1.09 -23.29
C GLU A 25 -33.12 -1.75 -23.23
N GLN A 26 -34.00 -1.30 -22.31
CA GLN A 26 -35.41 -1.72 -22.12
C GLN A 26 -35.79 -2.53 -20.84
N GLU A 27 -34.99 -2.58 -19.78
CA GLU A 27 -35.60 -2.83 -18.44
C GLU A 27 -36.17 -1.51 -17.90
N ASN A 28 -37.49 -1.33 -18.13
CA ASN A 28 -38.38 -0.25 -17.66
C ASN A 28 -37.68 0.87 -16.88
N VAL A 29 -37.45 1.98 -17.58
CA VAL A 29 -36.75 3.19 -17.10
C VAL A 29 -37.61 4.03 -16.14
N ASN A 30 -38.84 3.59 -15.81
CA ASN A 30 -39.83 4.38 -15.06
C ASN A 30 -40.05 3.95 -13.60
N ASN A 31 -39.23 3.06 -13.02
CA ASN A 31 -39.24 2.87 -11.57
C ASN A 31 -38.20 3.78 -10.93
N ASP A 32 -38.66 4.93 -10.41
CA ASP A 32 -37.87 5.93 -9.65
C ASP A 32 -37.13 5.34 -8.43
N ASP A 33 -37.41 4.10 -8.04
CA ASP A 33 -36.80 3.43 -6.87
C ASP A 33 -35.49 2.67 -7.15
N CYS A 34 -35.06 2.51 -8.40
CA CYS A 34 -33.90 1.67 -8.72
C CYS A 34 -32.59 2.48 -8.80
N ILE A 35 -31.78 2.42 -7.73
CA ILE A 35 -30.44 3.05 -7.68
C ILE A 35 -29.53 2.40 -8.73
N ARG A 36 -29.08 3.19 -9.73
CA ARG A 36 -28.17 2.76 -10.80
C ARG A 36 -26.85 3.54 -10.76
N TYR A 37 -25.75 2.85 -11.05
CA TYR A 37 -24.42 3.46 -11.13
C TYR A 37 -23.79 3.29 -12.52
N LEU A 38 -23.40 4.41 -13.14
CA LEU A 38 -22.73 4.44 -14.44
C LEU A 38 -21.23 4.72 -14.28
N TRP A 39 -20.41 3.85 -14.88
CA TRP A 39 -18.96 3.87 -14.75
C TRP A 39 -18.25 3.95 -16.11
N LYS A 40 -17.38 4.93 -16.26
CA LYS A 40 -16.55 5.09 -17.45
C LYS A 40 -15.36 4.15 -17.38
N ILE A 41 -15.18 3.31 -18.39
CA ILE A 41 -14.03 2.42 -18.49
C ILE A 41 -12.80 3.19 -18.97
N ARG A 42 -11.67 3.01 -18.29
CA ARG A 42 -10.34 3.47 -18.69
C ARG A 42 -9.37 2.29 -18.75
N PHE A 43 -8.79 2.02 -19.93
CA PHE A 43 -7.73 1.03 -20.09
C PHE A 43 -6.37 1.60 -19.68
N VAL A 44 -5.59 0.80 -18.95
CA VAL A 44 -4.25 1.12 -18.43
C VAL A 44 -3.30 0.00 -18.84
N PRO A 45 -2.22 0.29 -19.60
CA PRO A 45 -1.26 -0.72 -19.99
C PRO A 45 -0.46 -1.20 -18.77
N LYS A 46 -0.21 -2.51 -18.72
CA LYS A 46 0.74 -3.18 -17.83
C LYS A 46 1.80 -3.89 -18.68
N ILE A 47 2.85 -4.39 -18.03
CA ILE A 47 3.99 -5.00 -18.71
C ILE A 47 3.57 -6.17 -19.59
N THR A 48 2.62 -6.99 -19.14
CA THR A 48 2.20 -8.22 -19.82
C THR A 48 0.74 -8.23 -20.25
N ASN A 49 -0.07 -7.25 -19.83
CA ASN A 49 -1.50 -7.21 -20.13
C ASN A 49 -2.06 -5.78 -20.10
N VAL A 50 -3.36 -5.64 -20.35
CA VAL A 50 -4.10 -4.39 -20.17
C VAL A 50 -5.06 -4.59 -19.00
N ARG A 51 -5.06 -3.64 -18.06
CA ARG A 51 -6.06 -3.59 -16.98
C ARG A 51 -7.03 -2.46 -17.26
N TYR A 52 -8.31 -2.66 -16.99
CA TYR A 52 -9.27 -1.56 -17.03
C TYR A 52 -9.57 -1.05 -15.61
N LEU A 53 -10.01 0.21 -15.54
CA LEU A 53 -10.48 0.87 -14.34
C LEU A 53 -11.85 1.48 -14.63
N ALA A 54 -12.80 1.26 -13.74
CA ALA A 54 -14.12 1.87 -13.73
C ALA A 54 -14.07 3.17 -12.93
N CYS A 55 -14.34 4.29 -13.59
CA CYS A 55 -14.37 5.61 -12.97
C CYS A 55 -15.82 6.10 -12.89
N ALA A 56 -16.34 6.33 -11.67
CA ALA A 56 -17.61 7.03 -11.50
C ALA A 56 -17.50 8.42 -12.12
N GLN A 57 -18.46 8.79 -12.96
CA GLN A 57 -18.56 10.12 -13.56
C GLN A 57 -19.75 10.86 -12.95
N ILE A 58 -19.56 12.14 -12.62
CA ILE A 58 -20.60 12.98 -12.02
C ILE A 58 -21.72 13.28 -13.03
N GLU A 59 -21.38 13.33 -14.32
CA GLU A 59 -22.32 13.64 -15.41
C GLU A 59 -23.46 12.63 -15.56
N PHE A 60 -23.27 11.40 -15.08
CA PHE A 60 -24.22 10.28 -15.28
C PHE A 60 -24.74 9.69 -13.98
N ASN A 61 -24.35 10.23 -12.83
CA ASN A 61 -24.81 9.78 -11.52
C ASN A 61 -25.29 11.01 -10.74
N THR A 62 -26.45 10.91 -10.07
CA THR A 62 -26.91 12.00 -9.20
C THR A 62 -25.87 12.32 -8.13
N ARG A 63 -25.80 13.58 -7.71
CA ARG A 63 -24.87 14.02 -6.65
C ARG A 63 -25.10 13.23 -5.35
N GLU A 64 -26.36 12.90 -5.09
CA GLU A 64 -26.81 12.02 -4.01
C GLU A 64 -26.19 10.62 -4.14
N ASN A 65 -26.36 9.93 -5.27
CA ASN A 65 -25.77 8.59 -5.50
C ASN A 65 -24.26 8.60 -5.28
N ILE A 66 -23.56 9.65 -5.73
CA ILE A 66 -22.12 9.81 -5.52
C ILE A 66 -21.78 9.99 -4.05
N ASN A 67 -22.59 10.70 -3.28
CA ASN A 67 -22.41 10.80 -1.83
C ASN A 67 -22.64 9.44 -1.16
N HIS A 68 -23.66 8.67 -1.56
CA HIS A 68 -23.89 7.32 -1.04
C HIS A 68 -22.73 6.35 -1.34
N LEU A 69 -22.03 6.49 -2.48
CA LEU A 69 -20.77 5.75 -2.73
C LEU A 69 -19.70 6.03 -1.65
N LYS A 70 -19.63 7.26 -1.16
CA LYS A 70 -18.67 7.66 -0.12
C LYS A 70 -19.13 7.18 1.24
N TYR A 71 -20.40 7.42 1.57
CA TYR A 71 -21.02 7.05 2.84
C TYR A 71 -20.95 5.55 3.08
N THR A 72 -21.36 4.73 2.11
CA THR A 72 -21.24 3.26 2.17
C THR A 72 -19.81 2.81 2.49
N ASN A 73 -18.82 3.44 1.85
CA ASN A 73 -17.41 3.11 2.09
C ASN A 73 -16.94 3.52 3.49
N GLU A 74 -17.42 4.63 4.04
CA GLU A 74 -17.07 5.04 5.41
C GLU A 74 -17.80 4.20 6.47
N ALA A 75 -19.06 3.83 6.23
CA ALA A 75 -19.81 2.88 7.05
C ALA A 75 -19.11 1.52 7.12
N LEU A 76 -18.70 0.96 5.98
CA LEU A 76 -17.93 -0.28 5.94
C LEU A 76 -16.60 -0.16 6.71
N LYS A 77 -15.88 0.96 6.58
CA LYS A 77 -14.65 1.21 7.36
C LYS A 77 -14.92 1.26 8.86
N TYR A 78 -16.05 1.81 9.28
CA TYR A 78 -16.47 1.82 10.68
C TYR A 78 -16.74 0.40 11.18
N LEU A 79 -17.57 -0.37 10.46
CA LEU A 79 -17.88 -1.77 10.79
C LEU A 79 -16.61 -2.60 10.88
N ARG A 80 -15.67 -2.43 9.96
CA ARG A 80 -14.36 -3.11 10.00
C ARG A 80 -13.58 -2.86 11.30
N ARG A 81 -13.61 -1.63 11.84
CA ARG A 81 -12.85 -1.28 13.06
C ARG A 81 -13.44 -1.93 14.30
N HIS A 82 -14.76 -2.06 14.34
CA HIS A 82 -15.51 -2.55 15.50
C HIS A 82 -15.81 -4.06 15.43
N ASN A 83 -15.92 -4.63 14.24
CA ASN A 83 -16.19 -6.04 13.99
C ASN A 83 -14.98 -6.71 13.31
N ARG A 84 -13.93 -6.97 14.09
CA ARG A 84 -12.66 -7.50 13.56
C ARG A 84 -12.78 -8.89 12.91
N HIS A 85 -13.73 -9.70 13.37
CA HIS A 85 -13.97 -11.04 12.85
C HIS A 85 -14.37 -11.04 11.36
N LEU A 86 -15.01 -9.97 10.85
CA LEU A 86 -15.42 -9.86 9.45
C LEU A 86 -14.28 -9.90 8.44
N MET A 87 -13.09 -9.51 8.89
CA MET A 87 -11.92 -9.42 8.03
C MET A 87 -11.02 -10.66 8.15
N GLY A 88 -11.20 -11.47 9.20
CA GLY A 88 -10.30 -12.57 9.57
C GLY A 88 -8.83 -12.18 9.43
N ILE A 89 -8.10 -12.89 8.56
CA ILE A 89 -6.66 -12.69 8.33
C ILE A 89 -6.32 -11.50 7.42
N SER A 90 -7.32 -10.74 6.95
CA SER A 90 -7.12 -9.60 6.06
C SER A 90 -6.52 -8.40 6.79
N THR A 91 -5.72 -7.62 6.08
CA THR A 91 -5.08 -6.38 6.54
C THR A 91 -5.11 -5.33 5.44
N PHE A 92 -5.26 -4.06 5.81
CA PHE A 92 -5.46 -2.97 4.84
C PHE A 92 -4.30 -1.98 4.80
N ASN A 93 -3.42 -2.02 5.79
CA ASN A 93 -2.31 -1.10 5.87
C ASN A 93 -1.09 -1.72 6.53
N ARG A 94 0.00 -0.94 6.48
CA ARG A 94 1.28 -1.38 6.98
C ARG A 94 1.45 -1.50 8.47
N VAL A 95 0.60 -0.81 9.20
CA VAL A 95 0.64 -0.84 10.65
C VAL A 95 -0.05 -2.10 11.17
N GLU A 96 -1.18 -2.49 10.57
CA GLU A 96 -1.91 -3.71 10.92
C GLU A 96 -1.09 -4.98 10.71
N MET A 97 -0.45 -5.11 9.53
CA MET A 97 0.45 -6.24 9.26
C MET A 97 1.63 -6.28 10.23
N HIS A 98 2.25 -5.12 10.51
CA HIS A 98 3.36 -5.04 11.45
C HIS A 98 2.94 -5.47 12.85
N ARG A 99 1.76 -5.04 13.34
CA ARG A 99 1.22 -5.49 14.64
C ARG A 99 1.03 -7.00 14.68
N ARG A 100 0.39 -7.60 13.67
CA ARG A 100 0.23 -9.06 13.59
C ARG A 100 1.56 -9.79 13.56
N TRP A 101 2.56 -9.24 12.88
CA TRP A 101 3.90 -9.80 12.87
C TRP A 101 4.57 -9.72 14.24
N GLN A 102 4.40 -8.62 14.97
CA GLN A 102 4.89 -8.49 16.35
C GLN A 102 4.23 -9.53 17.26
N ASP A 103 2.91 -9.70 17.17
CA ASP A 103 2.17 -10.65 18.00
C ASP A 103 2.65 -12.08 17.72
N TYR A 104 2.81 -12.45 16.45
CA TYR A 104 3.40 -13.72 16.06
C TYR A 104 4.82 -13.90 16.61
N CYS A 105 5.71 -12.91 16.45
CA CYS A 105 7.08 -12.99 16.93
C CYS A 105 7.21 -13.09 18.45
N ARG A 106 6.21 -12.62 19.22
CA ARG A 106 6.17 -12.75 20.68
C ARG A 106 5.73 -14.14 21.12
N ILE A 107 4.76 -14.72 20.42
CA ILE A 107 4.11 -15.98 20.82
C ILE A 107 4.88 -17.18 20.25
N ALA A 108 5.28 -17.11 18.99
CA ALA A 108 5.92 -18.23 18.32
C ALA A 108 7.25 -18.53 19.03
N PRO A 109 7.47 -19.78 19.49
CA PRO A 109 8.68 -20.15 20.21
C PRO A 109 9.89 -19.75 19.38
N LYS A 110 10.98 -19.31 20.01
CA LYS A 110 12.25 -19.20 19.28
C LYS A 110 12.56 -20.61 18.81
N ILE A 111 12.38 -20.81 17.51
CA ILE A 111 12.58 -22.07 16.84
C ILE A 111 14.07 -22.37 17.00
N ASP A 112 14.39 -23.39 17.80
CA ASP A 112 15.74 -23.95 17.82
C ASP A 112 16.14 -24.28 16.39
N ASP A 113 17.44 -24.18 16.08
CA ASP A 113 17.97 -24.29 14.70
C ASP A 113 17.52 -25.57 13.95
N GLU A 114 16.99 -26.57 14.68
CA GLU A 114 16.46 -27.84 14.18
C GLU A 114 14.96 -27.83 13.80
N SER A 115 14.15 -26.92 14.37
CA SER A 115 12.71 -26.91 14.10
C SER A 115 12.39 -26.20 12.77
N MET A 116 11.61 -26.88 11.92
CA MET A 116 11.33 -26.40 10.55
C MET A 116 10.10 -25.50 10.53
N THR A 117 10.24 -24.27 10.01
CA THR A 117 9.10 -23.39 9.72
C THR A 117 8.68 -23.50 8.25
N TYR A 118 7.39 -23.72 8.00
CA TYR A 118 6.83 -23.78 6.66
C TYR A 118 6.09 -22.50 6.31
N PHE A 119 6.00 -22.21 5.01
CA PHE A 119 5.24 -21.07 4.51
C PHE A 119 4.50 -21.36 3.21
N LEU A 120 3.42 -20.62 3.03
CA LEU A 120 2.63 -20.54 1.81
C LEU A 120 2.46 -19.07 1.46
N ARG A 121 3.08 -18.65 0.36
CA ARG A 121 2.82 -17.36 -0.27
C ARG A 121 2.06 -17.58 -1.56
N SER A 122 0.86 -17.04 -1.67
CA SER A 122 -0.01 -17.19 -2.84
C SER A 122 -0.43 -15.80 -3.37
N ASP A 123 -0.56 -15.69 -4.69
CA ASP A 123 -1.03 -14.50 -5.41
C ASP A 123 -2.31 -14.90 -6.16
N LEU A 124 -3.44 -14.28 -5.82
CA LEU A 124 -4.72 -14.50 -6.48
C LEU A 124 -4.81 -13.64 -7.74
N SER A 125 -4.51 -14.22 -8.89
CA SER A 125 -4.50 -13.48 -10.15
C SER A 125 -5.89 -13.07 -10.59
N ASN A 126 -6.02 -11.79 -10.95
CA ASN A 126 -7.26 -11.18 -11.42
C ASN A 126 -8.46 -11.38 -10.46
N PHE A 127 -8.20 -11.39 -9.14
CA PHE A 127 -9.22 -11.66 -8.12
C PHE A 127 -10.53 -10.88 -8.33
N TYR A 128 -10.46 -9.56 -8.52
CA TYR A 128 -11.69 -8.77 -8.74
C TYR A 128 -12.42 -9.15 -10.02
N ASP A 129 -11.73 -9.60 -11.07
CA ASP A 129 -12.39 -9.97 -12.33
C ASP A 129 -13.08 -11.32 -12.26
N SER A 130 -12.70 -12.15 -11.30
CA SER A 130 -13.18 -13.51 -11.19
C SER A 130 -14.24 -13.70 -10.11
N VAL A 131 -14.46 -12.75 -9.21
CA VAL A 131 -15.44 -12.86 -8.11
C VAL A 131 -16.79 -13.37 -8.62
N ASN A 132 -17.27 -14.48 -8.04
CA ASN A 132 -18.61 -14.99 -8.26
C ASN A 132 -19.64 -14.07 -7.59
N LEU A 133 -20.53 -13.48 -8.39
CA LEU A 133 -21.52 -12.51 -7.91
C LEU A 133 -22.62 -13.16 -7.06
N ASP A 134 -23.04 -14.39 -7.36
CA ASP A 134 -24.06 -15.09 -6.57
C ASP A 134 -23.53 -15.45 -5.18
N TYR A 135 -22.27 -15.90 -5.11
CA TYR A 135 -21.61 -16.11 -3.82
C TYR A 135 -21.35 -14.78 -3.10
N LEU A 136 -21.10 -13.69 -3.83
CA LEU A 136 -20.94 -12.37 -3.22
C LEU A 136 -22.25 -11.90 -2.56
N ASP A 137 -23.43 -12.26 -3.07
CA ASP A 137 -24.69 -11.95 -2.40
C ASP A 137 -24.82 -12.71 -1.06
N LYS A 138 -24.40 -13.99 -1.01
CA LYS A 138 -24.27 -14.74 0.26
C LYS A 138 -23.28 -14.12 1.23
N VAL A 139 -22.25 -13.43 0.72
CA VAL A 139 -21.31 -12.66 1.55
C VAL A 139 -21.97 -11.38 2.09
N ILE A 140 -22.89 -10.78 1.35
CA ILE A 140 -23.71 -9.66 1.82
C ILE A 140 -24.69 -10.14 2.90
N GLU A 141 -25.26 -11.34 2.76
CA GLU A 141 -26.04 -11.98 3.84
C GLU A 141 -25.17 -12.26 5.08
N PHE A 142 -23.90 -12.63 4.90
CA PHE A 142 -22.98 -12.74 6.04
C PHE A 142 -22.78 -11.40 6.77
N LEU A 143 -22.78 -10.27 6.05
CA LEU A 143 -22.82 -8.94 6.64
C LEU A 143 -24.15 -8.64 7.34
N ASP A 144 -25.25 -9.17 6.80
CA ASP A 144 -26.56 -9.10 7.43
C ASP A 144 -26.56 -9.86 8.76
N ASN A 145 -25.92 -11.01 8.85
CA ASN A 145 -25.84 -11.75 10.13
C ASN A 145 -24.90 -11.14 11.17
N CYS A 146 -24.28 -9.99 10.88
CA CYS A 146 -23.43 -9.29 11.85
C CYS A 146 -24.28 -8.55 12.89
N GLU A 147 -23.86 -8.62 14.16
CA GLU A 147 -24.48 -7.92 15.29
C GLU A 147 -24.24 -6.40 15.24
N PHE A 148 -24.82 -5.69 14.26
CA PHE A 148 -24.96 -4.24 14.32
C PHE A 148 -26.41 -3.82 14.06
N ASN A 149 -27.21 -3.86 15.13
CA ASN A 149 -28.61 -3.41 15.13
C ASN A 149 -28.74 -1.93 15.51
N TYR A 150 -27.80 -1.10 15.09
CA TYR A 150 -27.77 0.32 15.42
C TYR A 150 -27.55 1.17 14.18
N ASP A 151 -28.07 2.39 14.22
CA ASP A 151 -27.91 3.36 13.16
C ASP A 151 -26.51 3.95 13.15
N LEU A 152 -25.94 4.03 11.94
CA LEU A 152 -24.66 4.67 11.67
C LEU A 152 -24.92 6.10 11.20
N TYR A 153 -24.43 7.07 11.93
CA TYR A 153 -24.53 8.47 11.53
C TYR A 153 -23.24 8.87 10.85
N ILE A 154 -23.37 9.36 9.62
CA ILE A 154 -22.25 9.74 8.77
C ILE A 154 -22.22 11.26 8.68
N HIS A 155 -21.27 11.84 9.39
CA HIS A 155 -21.02 13.28 9.42
C HIS A 155 -20.09 13.67 8.29
N THR A 156 -20.58 14.51 7.39
CA THR A 156 -19.81 15.15 6.33
C THR A 156 -19.41 16.54 6.76
N ILE A 157 -18.13 16.70 7.08
CA ILE A 157 -17.57 17.95 7.59
C ILE A 157 -16.76 18.64 6.51
N TYR A 158 -17.13 19.86 6.18
CA TYR A 158 -16.38 20.71 5.27
C TYR A 158 -15.47 21.64 6.07
N LYS A 159 -14.15 21.48 5.93
CA LYS A 159 -13.19 22.30 6.66
C LYS A 159 -12.13 22.96 5.78
N SER A 160 -11.77 24.18 6.13
CA SER A 160 -10.67 24.92 5.51
C SER A 160 -9.44 24.84 6.40
N GLN A 161 -8.29 24.55 5.79
CA GLN A 161 -7.00 24.55 6.46
C GLN A 161 -6.28 25.85 6.17
N TYR A 162 -5.85 26.54 7.21
CA TYR A 162 -5.01 27.73 7.12
C TYR A 162 -3.60 27.42 7.61
N ARG A 163 -2.63 28.28 7.31
CA ARG A 163 -1.31 28.27 7.94
C ARG A 163 -0.82 29.71 8.03
N ASN A 164 -0.56 30.17 9.24
CA ASN A 164 -0.20 31.55 9.53
C ASN A 164 -1.22 32.52 8.89
N GLY A 165 -2.51 32.27 9.08
CA GLY A 165 -3.61 33.06 8.50
C GLY A 165 -3.87 32.88 7.00
N ARG A 166 -3.01 32.17 6.25
CA ARG A 166 -3.22 31.96 4.79
C ARG A 166 -3.99 30.68 4.50
N PHE A 167 -5.01 30.78 3.65
CA PHE A 167 -5.77 29.62 3.17
C PHE A 167 -4.87 28.67 2.38
N ILE A 168 -4.88 27.39 2.76
CA ILE A 168 -4.15 26.33 2.05
C ILE A 168 -5.10 25.56 1.14
N ARG A 169 -6.16 25.01 1.72
CA ARG A 169 -7.11 24.15 1.00
C ARG A 169 -8.38 23.91 1.80
N ARG A 170 -9.46 23.61 1.09
CA ARG A 170 -10.67 23.01 1.65
C ARG A 170 -10.56 21.48 1.59
N LYS A 171 -11.03 20.79 2.63
CA LYS A 171 -11.05 19.33 2.70
C LYS A 171 -12.39 18.89 3.28
N THR A 172 -12.99 17.88 2.64
CA THR A 172 -14.13 17.14 3.22
C THR A 172 -13.60 16.00 4.08
N ILE A 173 -14.12 15.87 5.29
CA ILE A 173 -13.90 14.74 6.19
C ILE A 173 -15.22 14.05 6.41
N TYR A 174 -15.16 12.72 6.46
CA TYR A 174 -16.28 11.88 6.85
C TYR A 174 -15.95 11.28 8.20
N TRP A 175 -16.87 11.38 9.13
CA TRP A 175 -16.82 10.72 10.42
C TRP A 175 -18.06 9.84 10.56
N VAL A 176 -17.91 8.66 11.16
CA VAL A 176 -18.98 7.67 11.29
C VAL A 176 -18.97 7.12 12.69
N GLY A 177 -20.13 7.02 13.32
CA GLY A 177 -20.32 6.36 14.61
C GLY A 177 -21.77 6.29 15.04
N LYS A 178 -22.00 5.74 16.23
CA LYS A 178 -23.32 5.66 16.89
C LYS A 178 -23.74 7.02 17.42
N GLU A 179 -25.03 7.26 17.63
CA GLU A 179 -25.63 8.55 18.04
C GLU A 179 -24.83 9.33 19.10
N ASN A 180 -24.28 8.62 20.09
CA ASN A 180 -23.58 9.23 21.24
C ASN A 180 -22.05 9.27 21.11
N GLU A 181 -21.44 8.75 20.05
CA GLU A 181 -19.98 8.71 19.85
C GLU A 181 -19.41 10.02 19.24
N GLN A 182 -20.26 11.03 18.95
CA GLN A 182 -20.12 11.76 17.68
C GLN A 182 -19.29 13.04 17.66
N MET A 183 -19.53 14.01 18.54
CA MET A 183 -18.96 15.34 18.28
C MET A 183 -17.63 15.60 18.98
N PHE A 184 -17.43 15.01 20.15
CA PHE A 184 -16.24 15.24 20.98
C PHE A 184 -14.97 14.63 20.36
N GLU A 185 -15.07 13.46 19.71
CA GLU A 185 -13.95 12.86 18.96
C GLU A 185 -13.59 13.66 17.70
N ILE A 186 -14.59 14.21 17.00
CA ILE A 186 -14.40 15.06 15.81
C ILE A 186 -13.61 16.33 16.18
N MET A 187 -13.92 16.93 17.34
CA MET A 187 -13.22 18.11 17.86
C MET A 187 -11.82 17.76 18.42
N THR A 188 -11.66 16.59 19.07
CA THR A 188 -10.36 16.16 19.64
C THR A 188 -9.37 15.57 18.63
N ASP A 189 -9.81 15.00 17.51
CA ASP A 189 -8.90 14.56 16.43
C ASP A 189 -8.36 15.77 15.61
N ALA A 190 -9.07 16.91 15.64
CA ALA A 190 -8.55 18.18 15.16
C ALA A 190 -7.42 18.72 16.07
N THR A 191 -7.48 18.48 17.40
CA THR A 191 -6.44 18.89 18.35
C THR A 191 -5.26 17.92 18.41
N LYS A 192 -5.44 16.60 18.18
CA LYS A 192 -4.32 15.62 18.14
C LYS A 192 -3.30 15.87 17.02
N ARG A 193 -3.63 16.64 15.98
CA ARG A 193 -2.65 17.06 14.94
C ARG A 193 -1.84 18.30 15.31
N VAL A 194 -2.25 19.04 16.34
CA VAL A 194 -1.51 20.19 16.88
C VAL A 194 -0.18 19.73 17.49
N SER A 195 -0.12 18.52 18.06
CA SER A 195 1.09 17.96 18.69
C SER A 195 2.20 17.53 17.70
N ASN A 196 1.92 17.46 16.39
CA ASN A 196 2.88 17.06 15.35
C ASN A 196 3.57 18.23 14.61
N GLY A 197 3.42 19.47 15.09
CA GLY A 197 4.24 20.62 14.67
C GLY A 197 3.91 21.23 13.30
N THR A 198 2.76 20.88 12.70
CA THR A 198 2.20 21.61 11.57
C THR A 198 0.94 22.34 12.02
N PHE A 199 1.10 23.59 12.47
CA PHE A 199 -0.01 24.48 12.79
C PHE A 199 -0.86 24.66 11.54
N HIS A 200 -2.07 24.10 11.58
CA HIS A 200 -3.11 24.38 10.62
C HIS A 200 -4.34 24.82 11.39
N ASP A 201 -4.66 26.11 11.37
CA ASP A 201 -5.94 26.57 11.90
C ASP A 201 -7.03 25.91 11.05
N MET A 202 -7.97 25.26 11.72
CA MET A 202 -9.02 24.47 11.09
C MET A 202 -10.33 25.20 11.31
N ILE A 203 -10.95 25.69 10.23
CA ILE A 203 -12.29 26.28 10.29
C ILE A 203 -13.27 25.26 9.72
N ILE A 204 -14.25 24.85 10.52
CA ILE A 204 -15.38 24.03 10.10
C ILE A 204 -16.44 24.98 9.53
N HIS A 205 -16.89 24.72 8.31
CA HIS A 205 -17.86 25.58 7.61
C HIS A 205 -19.27 25.03 7.69
N ASP A 206 -19.40 23.70 7.64
CA ASP A 206 -20.68 23.03 7.49
C ASP A 206 -20.54 21.55 7.91
N VAL A 207 -21.63 21.01 8.46
CA VAL A 207 -21.77 19.62 8.93
C VAL A 207 -23.11 19.10 8.43
N HIS A 208 -23.06 18.11 7.54
CA HIS A 208 -24.25 17.38 7.09
C HIS A 208 -24.23 15.98 7.67
N VAL A 209 -25.36 15.52 8.20
CA VAL A 209 -25.50 14.21 8.85
C VAL A 209 -26.42 13.34 8.02
N GLU A 210 -25.95 12.14 7.69
CA GLU A 210 -26.72 11.13 6.97
C GLU A 210 -26.82 9.86 7.81
N ILE A 211 -28.03 9.32 7.97
CA ILE A 211 -28.28 8.13 8.79
C ILE A 211 -28.33 6.88 7.90
N TYR A 212 -27.56 5.87 8.29
CA TYR A 212 -27.47 4.55 7.69
C TYR A 212 -27.88 3.49 8.70
N ASN A 213 -29.12 3.03 8.58
CA ASN A 213 -29.48 1.75 9.17
C ASN A 213 -28.90 0.59 8.32
N LYS A 214 -28.98 -0.62 8.86
CA LYS A 214 -28.45 -1.83 8.23
C LYS A 214 -29.05 -2.10 6.85
N GLU A 215 -30.36 -1.99 6.71
CA GLU A 215 -31.08 -2.21 5.45
C GLU A 215 -30.61 -1.23 4.36
N LYS A 216 -30.53 0.06 4.68
CA LYS A 216 -30.05 1.11 3.77
C LYS A 216 -28.60 0.85 3.35
N LEU A 217 -27.74 0.45 4.28
CA LEU A 217 -26.36 0.09 3.95
C LEU A 217 -26.30 -1.07 2.94
N LEU A 218 -27.04 -2.15 3.21
CA LEU A 218 -27.09 -3.33 2.34
C LEU A 218 -27.71 -2.98 0.97
N LYS A 219 -28.75 -2.15 0.93
CA LYS A 219 -29.37 -1.63 -0.30
C LYS A 219 -28.33 -0.94 -1.19
N TYR A 220 -27.54 -0.01 -0.64
CA TYR A 220 -26.51 0.70 -1.42
C TYR A 220 -25.31 -0.19 -1.79
N ILE A 221 -24.96 -1.19 -0.98
CA ILE A 221 -23.93 -2.18 -1.34
C ILE A 221 -24.41 -3.01 -2.55
N ARG A 222 -25.64 -3.56 -2.48
CA ARG A 222 -26.23 -4.35 -3.56
C ARG A 222 -26.36 -3.52 -4.84
N ALA A 223 -26.85 -2.28 -4.76
CA ALA A 223 -26.93 -1.39 -5.92
C ALA A 223 -25.56 -1.13 -6.56
N GLN A 224 -24.51 -0.94 -5.77
CA GLN A 224 -23.14 -0.72 -6.27
C GLN A 224 -22.53 -1.95 -6.96
N LEU A 225 -23.00 -3.16 -6.63
CA LEU A 225 -22.48 -4.41 -7.18
C LEU A 225 -23.31 -4.89 -8.37
N PHE A 226 -24.63 -4.97 -8.19
CA PHE A 226 -25.55 -5.61 -9.11
C PHE A 226 -26.21 -4.63 -10.10
N ASN A 227 -26.34 -3.36 -9.73
CA ASN A 227 -26.90 -2.29 -10.58
C ASN A 227 -25.80 -1.35 -11.11
N SER A 228 -24.66 -1.95 -11.45
CA SER A 228 -23.46 -1.25 -11.88
C SER A 228 -23.19 -1.45 -13.38
N TYR A 229 -23.32 -0.38 -14.14
CA TYR A 229 -23.24 -0.37 -15.60
C TYR A 229 -21.94 0.29 -16.06
N LEU A 230 -21.22 -0.40 -16.96
CA LEU A 230 -19.99 0.07 -17.55
C LEU A 230 -20.27 0.71 -18.92
N TYR A 231 -19.58 1.80 -19.23
CA TYR A 231 -19.66 2.40 -20.56
C TYR A 231 -18.30 2.90 -21.06
N THR A 232 -18.20 3.02 -22.37
CA THR A 232 -17.01 3.56 -23.05
C THR A 232 -17.42 4.76 -23.89
N MET A 233 -16.67 5.85 -23.83
CA MET A 233 -16.85 6.97 -24.75
C MET A 233 -16.38 6.56 -26.15
N HIS A 234 -17.27 6.57 -27.13
CA HIS A 234 -16.85 6.45 -28.53
C HIS A 234 -16.33 7.82 -29.01
N PRO A 235 -15.17 7.89 -29.68
CA PRO A 235 -14.63 9.17 -30.16
C PRO A 235 -15.51 9.87 -31.22
N LYS A 236 -16.48 9.17 -31.81
CA LYS A 236 -17.34 9.70 -32.89
C LYS A 236 -18.82 9.94 -32.52
N LYS A 237 -19.14 10.42 -31.30
CA LYS A 237 -20.53 10.77 -30.88
C LYS A 237 -21.60 9.69 -31.17
N LEU A 238 -21.24 8.41 -31.12
CA LEU A 238 -22.23 7.31 -31.20
C LEU A 238 -22.94 7.13 -29.86
N PRO A 239 -24.15 6.52 -29.83
CA PRO A 239 -24.85 6.23 -28.59
C PRO A 239 -23.96 5.46 -27.61
N ILE A 240 -24.04 5.87 -26.34
CA ILE A 240 -23.25 5.26 -25.25
C ILE A 240 -23.80 3.86 -25.00
N LYS A 241 -23.16 2.84 -25.60
CA LYS A 241 -23.46 1.45 -25.23
C LYS A 241 -23.06 1.21 -23.79
N THR A 242 -24.03 0.82 -22.98
CA THR A 242 -23.84 0.40 -21.59
C THR A 242 -23.82 -1.12 -21.50
N PHE A 243 -23.04 -1.62 -20.56
CA PHE A 243 -22.82 -3.05 -20.35
C PHE A 243 -23.01 -3.35 -18.87
N ARG A 244 -23.85 -4.33 -18.55
CA ARG A 244 -23.98 -4.82 -17.18
C ARG A 244 -22.91 -5.87 -16.95
N ARG A 245 -22.20 -5.73 -15.83
CA ARG A 245 -21.24 -6.73 -15.41
C ARG A 245 -21.96 -7.92 -14.79
N ILE A 246 -21.60 -9.13 -15.21
CA ILE A 246 -22.19 -10.38 -14.72
C ILE A 246 -21.19 -11.25 -13.92
N ILE A 247 -19.89 -10.96 -14.01
CA ILE A 247 -18.84 -11.67 -13.26
C ILE A 247 -17.83 -10.67 -12.75
N GLY A 248 -17.46 -10.75 -11.48
CA GLY A 248 -16.44 -9.92 -10.86
C GLY A 248 -16.95 -8.60 -10.26
N ILE A 249 -16.06 -7.88 -9.60
CA ILE A 249 -16.26 -6.54 -9.04
C ILE A 249 -15.50 -5.51 -9.88
N ASN A 250 -16.11 -4.34 -10.10
CA ASN A 250 -15.48 -3.25 -10.84
C ASN A 250 -14.21 -2.71 -10.16
N HIS A 251 -13.08 -2.80 -10.88
CA HIS A 251 -11.82 -2.14 -10.46
C HIS A 251 -12.06 -0.63 -10.35
N GLY A 252 -11.78 -0.04 -9.20
CA GLY A 252 -12.01 1.40 -8.96
C GLY A 252 -13.28 1.72 -8.16
N LEU A 253 -14.15 0.73 -7.94
CA LEU A 253 -15.20 0.83 -6.93
C LEU A 253 -14.56 0.96 -5.53
N ARG A 254 -15.00 1.95 -4.75
CA ARG A 254 -14.38 2.28 -3.46
C ARG A 254 -14.47 1.15 -2.44
N ILE A 255 -15.59 0.44 -2.45
CA ILE A 255 -15.86 -0.67 -1.52
C ILE A 255 -15.26 -2.00 -1.97
N ALA A 256 -14.75 -2.10 -3.21
CA ALA A 256 -14.29 -3.36 -3.80
C ALA A 256 -13.22 -4.06 -2.93
N SER A 257 -12.25 -3.31 -2.42
CA SER A 257 -11.20 -3.88 -1.56
C SER A 257 -11.76 -4.47 -0.28
N MET A 258 -12.69 -3.77 0.37
CA MET A 258 -13.31 -4.25 1.61
C MET A 258 -14.18 -5.48 1.38
N LEU A 259 -15.08 -5.42 0.39
CA LEU A 259 -15.93 -6.56 0.03
C LEU A 259 -15.11 -7.75 -0.44
N GLY A 260 -14.05 -7.52 -1.20
CA GLY A 260 -13.13 -8.56 -1.62
C GLY A 260 -12.47 -9.28 -0.45
N GLN A 261 -12.07 -8.54 0.59
CA GLN A 261 -11.54 -9.16 1.81
C GLN A 261 -12.61 -9.93 2.60
N ILE A 262 -13.84 -9.41 2.70
CA ILE A 262 -14.94 -10.12 3.38
C ILE A 262 -15.32 -11.40 2.63
N TYR A 263 -15.38 -11.33 1.29
CA TYR A 263 -15.60 -12.48 0.40
C TYR A 263 -14.55 -13.58 0.65
N LEU A 264 -13.29 -13.17 0.69
CA LEU A 264 -12.17 -14.06 0.95
C LEU A 264 -12.16 -14.61 2.39
N ASN A 265 -12.62 -13.83 3.36
CA ASN A 265 -12.79 -14.30 4.73
C ASN A 265 -13.93 -15.33 4.85
N LYS A 266 -15.04 -15.13 4.12
CA LYS A 266 -16.12 -16.12 4.06
C LYS A 266 -15.64 -17.43 3.45
N ILE A 267 -14.78 -17.38 2.43
CA ILE A 267 -14.10 -18.58 1.90
C ILE A 267 -13.23 -19.24 2.96
N ASP A 268 -12.47 -18.47 3.75
CA ASP A 268 -11.66 -19.02 4.85
C ASP A 268 -12.53 -19.75 5.88
N HIS A 269 -13.70 -19.20 6.21
CA HIS A 269 -14.69 -19.86 7.08
C HIS A 269 -15.24 -21.15 6.45
N ASP A 270 -15.61 -21.13 5.17
CA ASP A 270 -16.16 -22.30 4.47
C ASP A 270 -15.20 -23.51 4.39
N ILE A 271 -13.89 -23.28 4.56
CA ILE A 271 -12.87 -24.33 4.55
C ILE A 271 -12.32 -24.66 5.96
N ASP A 272 -12.95 -24.13 6.99
CA ASP A 272 -12.54 -24.23 8.40
C ASP A 272 -11.08 -23.77 8.63
N PHE A 273 -10.70 -22.68 7.97
CA PHE A 273 -9.39 -22.07 8.16
C PHE A 273 -9.47 -20.91 9.14
N SER A 274 -8.85 -21.13 10.31
CA SER A 274 -8.51 -20.08 11.27
C SER A 274 -7.06 -20.27 11.73
N PRO A 275 -6.23 -19.23 11.83
CA PRO A 275 -4.86 -19.38 12.32
C PRO A 275 -4.87 -19.81 13.79
N ILE A 276 -4.01 -20.77 14.13
CA ILE A 276 -3.75 -21.14 15.53
C ILE A 276 -2.64 -20.26 16.11
N SER A 277 -2.39 -20.34 17.42
CA SER A 277 -1.56 -19.38 18.17
C SER A 277 -0.11 -19.26 17.70
N ASP A 278 0.46 -20.33 17.15
CA ASP A 278 1.83 -20.38 16.63
C ASP A 278 1.91 -20.22 15.09
N GLU A 279 0.80 -19.82 14.46
CA GLU A 279 0.72 -19.51 13.03
C GLU A 279 0.64 -18.00 12.78
N PHE A 280 1.37 -17.55 11.78
CA PHE A 280 1.16 -16.22 11.21
C PHE A 280 0.38 -16.37 9.91
N ALA A 281 -0.77 -15.71 9.82
CA ALA A 281 -1.52 -15.62 8.58
C ALA A 281 -1.93 -14.18 8.33
N VAL A 282 -1.65 -13.71 7.12
CA VAL A 282 -2.04 -12.38 6.71
C VAL A 282 -2.40 -12.36 5.24
N ARG A 283 -3.45 -11.61 4.92
CA ARG A 283 -3.86 -11.32 3.56
C ARG A 283 -3.87 -9.82 3.33
N HIS A 284 -3.40 -9.39 2.17
CA HIS A 284 -3.53 -8.01 1.72
C HIS A 284 -3.99 -8.02 0.28
N GLU A 285 -5.25 -7.68 0.07
CA GLU A 285 -5.89 -7.76 -1.25
C GLU A 285 -5.83 -9.20 -1.79
N ASP A 286 -5.05 -9.43 -2.84
CA ASP A 286 -4.85 -10.69 -3.55
C ASP A 286 -3.60 -11.48 -3.10
N ASP A 287 -2.75 -10.89 -2.25
CA ASP A 287 -1.56 -11.54 -1.70
C ASP A 287 -1.88 -12.21 -0.35
N LEU A 288 -1.57 -13.51 -0.24
CA LEU A 288 -1.69 -14.31 0.98
C LEU A 288 -0.30 -14.76 1.44
N LEU A 289 -0.03 -14.63 2.74
CA LEU A 289 1.13 -15.22 3.40
C LEU A 289 0.69 -15.95 4.67
N ILE A 290 0.98 -17.25 4.73
CA ILE A 290 0.83 -18.08 5.91
C ILE A 290 2.19 -18.67 6.28
N ILE A 291 2.57 -18.60 7.55
CA ILE A 291 3.78 -19.19 8.12
C ILE A 291 3.34 -20.05 9.30
N SER A 292 3.75 -21.31 9.32
CA SER A 292 3.31 -22.31 10.29
C SER A 292 4.39 -23.36 10.52
N PRO A 293 4.58 -23.84 11.77
CA PRO A 293 5.39 -25.04 12.01
C PRO A 293 4.67 -26.32 11.55
N HIS A 294 3.35 -26.29 11.34
CA HIS A 294 2.50 -27.45 11.05
C HIS A 294 2.38 -27.74 9.55
N ARG A 295 3.35 -28.49 9.01
CA ARG A 295 3.41 -28.85 7.57
C ARG A 295 2.11 -29.41 6.99
N TYR A 296 1.50 -30.38 7.66
CA TYR A 296 0.30 -31.07 7.18
C TYR A 296 -0.92 -30.16 7.16
N ARG A 297 -1.08 -29.32 8.18
CA ARG A 297 -2.12 -28.29 8.24
C ARG A 297 -2.00 -27.32 7.06
N LEU A 298 -0.79 -26.81 6.81
CA LEU A 298 -0.54 -25.89 5.70
C LEU A 298 -0.79 -26.53 4.32
N ARG A 299 -0.51 -27.84 4.16
CA ARG A 299 -0.89 -28.61 2.96
C ARG A 299 -2.41 -28.67 2.79
N ARG A 300 -3.14 -28.99 3.86
CA ARG A 300 -4.61 -29.08 3.85
C ARG A 300 -5.23 -27.74 3.49
N ILE A 301 -4.77 -26.66 4.11
CA ILE A 301 -5.22 -25.30 3.82
C ILE A 301 -5.01 -24.97 2.34
N LYS A 302 -3.81 -25.23 1.80
CA LYS A 302 -3.53 -24.99 0.38
C LYS A 302 -4.51 -25.75 -0.53
N LEU A 303 -4.72 -27.04 -0.27
CA LEU A 303 -5.62 -27.87 -1.08
C LEU A 303 -7.06 -27.39 -0.99
N ASN A 304 -7.56 -27.09 0.21
CA ASN A 304 -8.94 -26.66 0.43
C ASN A 304 -9.20 -25.28 -0.19
N ILE A 305 -8.28 -24.31 -0.03
CA ILE A 305 -8.40 -22.99 -0.69
C ILE A 305 -8.45 -23.17 -2.21
N THR A 306 -7.54 -23.95 -2.79
CA THR A 306 -7.52 -24.18 -4.24
C THR A 306 -8.80 -24.85 -4.71
N LYS A 307 -9.27 -25.90 -4.01
CA LYS A 307 -10.51 -26.60 -4.37
C LYS A 307 -11.71 -25.65 -4.30
N ARG A 308 -11.87 -24.91 -3.21
CA ARG A 308 -12.99 -23.98 -3.02
C ARG A 308 -12.99 -22.85 -4.06
N LEU A 309 -11.82 -22.33 -4.39
CA LEU A 309 -11.67 -21.35 -5.46
C LEU A 309 -11.91 -21.94 -6.86
N ILE A 310 -11.74 -23.24 -7.09
CA ILE A 310 -12.14 -23.85 -8.37
C ILE A 310 -13.66 -24.02 -8.41
N GLU A 311 -14.29 -24.46 -7.32
CA GLU A 311 -15.74 -24.63 -7.23
C GLU A 311 -16.50 -23.31 -7.44
N LEU A 312 -16.03 -22.21 -6.83
CA LEU A 312 -16.70 -20.92 -6.91
C LEU A 312 -16.55 -20.25 -8.27
N HIS A 313 -15.58 -20.68 -9.08
CA HIS A 313 -15.27 -20.03 -10.34
C HIS A 313 -15.55 -20.98 -11.50
N HIS A 314 -16.57 -20.68 -12.30
CA HIS A 314 -16.97 -21.45 -13.50
C HIS A 314 -15.90 -21.52 -14.62
N ILE A 315 -14.70 -20.98 -14.38
CA ILE A 315 -13.60 -20.95 -15.34
C ILE A 315 -12.50 -21.88 -14.80
N ASN A 316 -12.16 -22.93 -15.54
CA ASN A 316 -11.13 -23.95 -15.26
C ASN A 316 -9.69 -23.42 -15.04
N ASN A 317 -9.50 -22.11 -14.82
CA ASN A 317 -8.20 -21.51 -14.55
C ASN A 317 -8.00 -21.37 -13.03
N SER A 318 -6.92 -21.95 -12.52
CA SER A 318 -6.46 -21.74 -11.14
C SER A 318 -6.27 -20.24 -10.87
N LEU A 319 -7.06 -19.71 -9.94
CA LEU A 319 -6.91 -18.33 -9.44
C LEU A 319 -5.59 -18.09 -8.74
N THR A 320 -4.99 -19.16 -8.20
CA THR A 320 -3.64 -19.08 -7.68
C THR A 320 -2.67 -19.02 -8.87
N ASN A 321 -1.88 -17.96 -8.91
CA ASN A 321 -0.81 -17.85 -9.88
C ASN A 321 0.29 -18.84 -9.50
N SER A 322 0.31 -20.01 -10.14
CA SER A 322 1.28 -21.07 -9.84
C SER A 322 2.73 -20.59 -9.97
N LEU A 323 3.01 -19.66 -10.90
CA LEU A 323 4.34 -19.08 -11.12
C LEU A 323 4.76 -18.11 -10.00
N LYS A 324 3.82 -17.44 -9.35
CA LYS A 324 4.11 -16.52 -8.23
C LYS A 324 3.92 -17.14 -6.86
N THR A 325 3.24 -18.29 -6.79
CA THR A 325 3.04 -19.05 -5.56
C THR A 325 4.38 -19.62 -5.12
N LYS A 326 4.83 -19.22 -3.93
CA LYS A 326 6.10 -19.67 -3.34
C LYS A 326 5.80 -20.44 -2.06
N THR A 327 6.44 -21.59 -1.89
CA THR A 327 6.26 -22.42 -0.69
C THR A 327 7.44 -23.35 -0.49
N ASN A 328 7.76 -23.65 0.78
CA ASN A 328 8.71 -24.69 1.17
C ASN A 328 8.03 -25.97 1.69
N ILE A 329 6.70 -26.07 1.63
CA ILE A 329 5.92 -27.20 2.16
C ILE A 329 6.39 -28.56 1.61
N ARG A 330 6.90 -28.62 0.39
CA ARG A 330 7.39 -29.87 -0.22
C ARG A 330 8.81 -30.22 0.20
N HIS A 331 9.58 -29.27 0.72
CA HIS A 331 10.98 -29.45 1.03
C HIS A 331 11.18 -30.05 2.42
N ARG A 332 12.15 -30.97 2.52
CA ARG A 332 12.54 -31.60 3.80
C ARG A 332 13.61 -30.80 4.55
N THR A 333 14.30 -29.86 3.89
CA THR A 333 15.38 -29.06 4.49
C THR A 333 15.23 -27.57 4.20
N MET A 334 15.52 -26.72 5.20
CA MET A 334 15.43 -25.26 5.11
C MET A 334 16.66 -24.59 4.49
N LYS A 335 17.80 -25.29 4.36
CA LYS A 335 19.10 -24.73 3.92
C LYS A 335 19.10 -24.05 2.54
N LYS A 336 18.03 -24.18 1.74
CA LYS A 336 17.93 -23.61 0.38
C LYS A 336 16.95 -22.44 0.22
N PHE A 337 16.27 -21.99 1.28
CA PHE A 337 15.24 -20.95 1.13
C PHE A 337 15.77 -19.54 1.31
N ARG A 338 15.65 -18.76 0.24
CA ARG A 338 15.86 -17.31 0.27
C ARG A 338 14.67 -16.63 0.98
N PRO A 339 14.87 -15.45 1.57
CA PRO A 339 13.79 -14.62 2.08
C PRO A 339 12.66 -14.46 1.06
N VAL A 340 11.42 -14.50 1.54
CA VAL A 340 10.23 -14.43 0.69
C VAL A 340 9.88 -12.98 0.45
N GLU A 341 9.71 -12.61 -0.82
CA GLU A 341 9.18 -11.28 -1.13
C GLU A 341 7.70 -11.25 -0.79
N TYR A 342 7.35 -10.36 0.14
CA TYR A 342 5.98 -10.07 0.51
C TYR A 342 5.87 -8.57 0.73
N TRP A 343 4.87 -7.95 0.07
CA TRP A 343 4.52 -6.56 0.32
C TRP A 343 5.66 -5.54 0.09
N GLY A 344 6.47 -5.81 -0.94
CA GLY A 344 7.62 -4.97 -1.29
C GLY A 344 8.73 -4.97 -0.24
N SER A 345 8.75 -5.98 0.64
CA SER A 345 9.79 -6.29 1.63
C SER A 345 10.21 -7.77 1.46
N LEU A 346 11.36 -8.14 2.02
CA LEU A 346 11.82 -9.52 2.09
C LEU A 346 11.59 -10.01 3.52
N VAL A 347 10.90 -11.12 3.69
CA VAL A 347 10.64 -11.74 4.99
C VAL A 347 11.53 -12.97 5.09
N ASP A 348 12.53 -12.92 5.96
CA ASP A 348 13.30 -14.10 6.32
C ASP A 348 12.50 -14.90 7.34
N ILE A 349 11.99 -16.05 6.91
CA ILE A 349 11.11 -16.88 7.74
C ILE A 349 11.90 -17.58 8.84
N LYS A 350 13.19 -17.86 8.61
CA LYS A 350 14.03 -18.53 9.60
C LYS A 350 14.37 -17.56 10.73
N SER A 351 14.93 -16.40 10.40
CA SER A 351 15.31 -15.41 11.43
C SER A 351 14.14 -14.54 11.91
N ARG A 352 12.99 -14.60 11.21
CA ARG A 352 11.83 -13.71 11.39
C ARG A 352 12.15 -12.23 11.18
N GLU A 353 13.23 -11.95 10.45
CA GLU A 353 13.66 -10.60 10.14
C GLU A 353 13.00 -10.07 8.86
N ILE A 354 12.67 -8.79 8.87
CA ILE A 354 12.15 -8.10 7.68
C ILE A 354 13.25 -7.25 7.07
N LEU A 355 13.57 -7.54 5.82
CA LEU A 355 14.64 -6.96 5.03
C LEU A 355 14.08 -6.03 3.95
N VAL A 356 14.80 -4.95 3.65
CA VAL A 356 14.48 -4.03 2.55
C VAL A 356 14.77 -4.72 1.19
N THR A 357 13.83 -4.65 0.24
CA THR A 357 14.00 -5.22 -1.12
C THR A 357 14.95 -4.40 -2.00
N LEU A 358 15.96 -5.07 -2.58
CA LEU A 358 16.93 -4.48 -3.52
C LEU A 358 16.41 -4.33 -4.96
N ASN A 359 15.51 -5.19 -5.42
CA ASN A 359 14.96 -5.16 -6.79
C ASN A 359 14.27 -3.82 -7.15
N GLN A 360 13.90 -3.03 -6.15
CA GLN A 360 13.37 -1.69 -6.36
C GLN A 360 14.48 -0.65 -6.60
N ASN A 361 15.68 -0.85 -6.06
CA ASN A 361 16.82 0.07 -6.14
C ASN A 361 17.56 0.01 -7.49
N GLU A 362 17.66 -1.16 -8.12
CA GLU A 362 18.22 -1.31 -9.48
C GLU A 362 17.32 -0.64 -10.53
N ASN A 363 16.00 -0.69 -10.30
CA ASN A 363 15.04 -0.03 -11.18
C ASN A 363 14.97 1.50 -11.02
N ILE A 364 15.59 2.11 -9.99
CA ILE A 364 15.55 3.57 -9.82
C ILE A 364 16.35 4.27 -10.93
N GLU A 365 17.48 3.69 -11.34
CA GLU A 365 18.28 4.23 -12.45
C GLU A 365 17.49 4.14 -13.77
N LYS A 366 16.81 3.02 -14.03
CA LYS A 366 15.89 2.87 -15.17
C LYS A 366 14.67 3.81 -15.11
N LYS A 367 14.33 4.34 -13.92
CA LYS A 367 13.19 5.23 -13.67
C LYS A 367 13.57 6.70 -13.48
N ILE A 368 14.82 7.11 -13.75
CA ILE A 368 15.23 8.54 -13.76
C ILE A 368 14.24 9.37 -14.61
N ASN A 369 13.75 8.78 -15.71
CA ASN A 369 12.82 9.45 -16.61
C ASN A 369 11.39 9.63 -16.05
N GLN A 370 11.00 8.91 -15.00
CA GLN A 370 9.66 8.94 -14.41
C GLN A 370 9.54 9.85 -13.19
N LEU A 371 10.63 10.48 -12.73
CA LEU A 371 10.58 11.41 -11.61
C LEU A 371 10.02 12.77 -12.07
N THR A 372 8.82 13.11 -11.61
CA THR A 372 8.25 14.45 -11.80
C THR A 372 8.92 15.44 -10.85
N ILE A 373 9.48 16.51 -11.41
CA ILE A 373 10.08 17.61 -10.67
C ILE A 373 9.25 18.87 -10.91
N LYS A 374 8.86 19.54 -9.82
CA LYS A 374 8.13 20.79 -9.89
C LYS A 374 9.13 21.96 -9.90
N ILE A 375 9.24 22.64 -11.03
CA ILE A 375 10.12 23.80 -11.20
C ILE A 375 9.33 25.07 -10.84
N THR A 376 9.76 25.75 -9.77
CA THR A 376 9.15 26.99 -9.24
C THR A 376 10.21 27.86 -8.55
N ARG A 377 9.84 29.04 -8.02
CA ARG A 377 10.74 29.83 -7.15
C ARG A 377 11.18 29.07 -5.89
N GLU A 378 10.38 28.11 -5.41
CA GLU A 378 10.66 27.28 -4.22
C GLU A 378 11.18 25.88 -4.55
N THR A 379 11.82 25.72 -5.72
CA THR A 379 12.32 24.43 -6.22
C THR A 379 13.15 23.66 -5.20
N GLY A 380 14.06 24.33 -4.47
CA GLY A 380 14.88 23.68 -3.44
C GLY A 380 14.05 23.10 -2.28
N TYR A 381 12.99 23.80 -1.86
CA TYR A 381 12.06 23.28 -0.86
C TYR A 381 11.31 22.05 -1.38
N HIS A 382 10.79 22.11 -2.61
CA HIS A 382 10.09 20.98 -3.22
C HIS A 382 10.99 19.76 -3.44
N LEU A 383 12.24 19.93 -3.87
CA LEU A 383 13.22 18.84 -3.99
C LEU A 383 13.43 18.18 -2.63
N ARG A 384 13.72 18.97 -1.60
CA ARG A 384 13.99 18.44 -0.25
C ARG A 384 12.76 17.72 0.29
N HIS A 385 11.58 18.34 0.21
CA HIS A 385 10.33 17.75 0.68
C HIS A 385 9.99 16.46 -0.08
N SER A 386 10.14 16.43 -1.41
CA SER A 386 9.89 15.24 -2.24
C SER A 386 10.82 14.08 -1.89
N LEU A 387 12.12 14.35 -1.71
CA LEU A 387 13.09 13.33 -1.31
C LEU A 387 12.83 12.78 0.09
N ILE A 388 12.60 13.67 1.07
CA ILE A 388 12.36 13.27 2.45
C ILE A 388 11.03 12.52 2.56
N ASN A 389 9.97 12.95 1.88
CA ASN A 389 8.70 12.23 1.89
C ASN A 389 8.81 10.87 1.20
N ALA A 390 9.53 10.77 0.08
CA ALA A 390 9.77 9.48 -0.57
C ALA A 390 10.55 8.51 0.34
N LEU A 391 11.52 9.02 1.09
CA LEU A 391 12.26 8.23 2.07
C LEU A 391 11.38 7.85 3.26
N TYR A 392 10.56 8.77 3.77
CA TYR A 392 9.62 8.52 4.86
C TYR A 392 8.60 7.43 4.48
N LEU A 393 8.06 7.49 3.26
CA LEU A 393 7.15 6.48 2.73
C LEU A 393 7.81 5.11 2.52
N ARG A 394 9.14 5.05 2.39
CA ARG A 394 9.90 3.81 2.19
C ARG A 394 10.51 3.26 3.48
N SER A 395 10.74 4.10 4.49
CA SER A 395 11.33 3.75 5.78
C SER A 395 10.27 3.37 6.81
N HIS A 396 9.71 2.18 6.62
CA HIS A 396 8.71 1.65 7.55
C HIS A 396 9.32 1.26 8.89
N SER A 397 8.53 1.39 9.97
CA SER A 397 8.96 1.08 11.35
C SER A 397 9.39 -0.37 11.51
N TYR A 398 8.75 -1.29 10.78
CA TYR A 398 9.00 -2.73 10.88
C TYR A 398 10.40 -3.16 10.42
N TYR A 399 11.16 -2.31 9.71
CA TYR A 399 12.57 -2.59 9.36
C TYR A 399 13.55 -2.37 10.50
N PHE A 400 13.11 -1.67 11.54
CA PHE A 400 13.93 -1.22 12.66
C PHE A 400 13.38 -1.71 14.00
N ASP A 401 12.39 -2.58 13.98
CA ASP A 401 11.75 -3.10 15.18
C ASP A 401 12.67 -4.08 15.90
N ARG A 402 13.09 -3.70 17.10
CA ARG A 402 14.03 -4.44 17.93
C ARG A 402 13.48 -5.73 18.49
N LEU A 403 12.17 -5.97 18.37
CA LEU A 403 11.55 -7.23 18.77
C LEU A 403 12.14 -8.43 18.00
N TYR A 404 12.39 -8.27 16.70
CA TYR A 404 12.84 -9.35 15.83
C TYR A 404 14.01 -8.95 14.93
N THR A 405 14.46 -7.68 14.93
CA THR A 405 15.55 -7.22 14.05
C THR A 405 16.89 -7.18 14.79
N SER A 406 17.86 -8.00 14.36
CA SER A 406 19.25 -7.94 14.85
C SER A 406 19.95 -6.64 14.50
N ASP A 407 21.08 -6.35 15.17
CA ASP A 407 21.93 -5.19 14.85
C ASP A 407 22.43 -5.26 13.40
N GLN A 408 22.80 -6.45 12.94
CA GLN A 408 23.28 -6.68 11.57
C GLN A 408 22.21 -6.33 10.54
N THR A 409 20.99 -6.83 10.73
CA THR A 409 19.89 -6.57 9.79
C THR A 409 19.41 -5.13 9.86
N LEU A 410 19.42 -4.50 11.04
CA LEU A 410 19.13 -3.07 11.19
C LEU A 410 20.12 -2.22 10.39
N ILE A 411 21.43 -2.50 10.52
CA ILE A 411 22.48 -1.81 9.75
C ILE A 411 22.27 -2.00 8.24
N ARG A 412 21.97 -3.23 7.81
CA ARG A 412 21.73 -3.57 6.41
C ARG A 412 20.51 -2.84 5.83
N ASN A 413 19.39 -2.83 6.56
CA ASN A 413 18.18 -2.10 6.18
C ASN A 413 18.44 -0.58 6.09
N PHE A 414 19.18 -0.04 7.07
CA PHE A 414 19.58 1.36 7.07
C PHE A 414 20.44 1.70 5.85
N TYR A 415 21.41 0.85 5.51
CA TYR A 415 22.24 1.00 4.31
C TYR A 415 21.38 1.02 3.04
N TYR A 416 20.50 0.05 2.84
CA TYR A 416 19.68 -0.01 1.62
C TYR A 416 18.72 1.18 1.47
N LEU A 417 18.17 1.69 2.58
CA LEU A 417 17.37 2.93 2.57
C LEU A 417 18.22 4.18 2.30
N SER A 418 19.47 4.19 2.78
CA SER A 418 20.43 5.25 2.45
C SER A 418 20.76 5.24 0.96
N CYS A 419 21.03 4.08 0.37
CA CYS A 419 21.24 3.91 -1.06
C CYS A 419 20.02 4.35 -1.87
N TYR A 420 18.81 3.96 -1.46
CA TYR A 420 17.55 4.41 -2.08
C TYR A 420 17.46 5.95 -2.11
N PHE A 421 17.69 6.60 -0.97
CA PHE A 421 17.67 8.06 -0.86
C PHE A 421 18.72 8.72 -1.77
N LEU A 422 19.94 8.20 -1.75
CA LEU A 422 21.07 8.75 -2.50
C LEU A 422 20.91 8.57 -4.01
N LYS A 423 20.46 7.40 -4.48
CA LYS A 423 20.13 7.17 -5.89
C LYS A 423 19.03 8.11 -6.35
N ARG A 424 17.96 8.29 -5.55
CA ARG A 424 16.87 9.22 -5.89
C ARG A 424 17.32 10.68 -5.90
N LEU A 425 18.19 11.08 -4.97
CA LEU A 425 18.82 12.41 -4.97
C LEU A 425 19.62 12.61 -6.26
N HIS A 426 20.45 11.63 -6.65
CA HIS A 426 21.20 11.67 -7.90
C HIS A 426 20.28 11.82 -9.11
N SER A 427 19.24 10.99 -9.23
CA SER A 427 18.27 11.08 -10.32
C SER A 427 17.61 12.46 -10.40
N MET A 428 17.27 13.07 -9.26
CA MET A 428 16.73 14.43 -9.24
C MET A 428 17.77 15.47 -9.64
N CYS A 429 19.00 15.39 -9.13
CA CYS A 429 20.09 16.29 -9.51
C CYS A 429 20.40 16.21 -11.02
N TYR A 430 20.40 15.00 -11.59
CA TYR A 430 20.57 14.79 -13.02
C TYR A 430 19.45 15.46 -13.83
N ARG A 431 18.19 15.24 -13.45
CA ARG A 431 17.06 15.93 -14.09
C ARG A 431 17.15 17.46 -13.95
N PHE A 432 17.55 17.98 -12.80
CA PHE A 432 17.76 19.41 -12.63
C PHE A 432 18.89 19.97 -13.50
N ALA A 433 19.96 19.20 -13.68
CA ALA A 433 21.04 19.60 -14.57
C ALA A 433 20.59 19.70 -16.03
N GLN A 434 19.63 18.87 -16.46
CA GLN A 434 19.02 18.96 -17.79
C GLN A 434 18.24 20.27 -18.01
N PHE A 435 17.60 20.81 -16.96
CA PHE A 435 16.84 22.07 -17.05
C PHE A 435 17.68 23.34 -16.87
N TYR A 436 18.74 23.26 -16.06
CA TYR A 436 19.60 24.41 -15.74
C TYR A 436 21.00 24.23 -16.31
N SER A 437 21.86 23.53 -15.58
CA SER A 437 23.19 23.08 -16.02
C SER A 437 23.86 22.26 -14.92
N ASN A 438 24.92 21.54 -15.26
CA ASN A 438 25.79 20.90 -14.26
C ASN A 438 26.42 21.95 -13.31
N LYS A 439 26.88 23.09 -13.85
CA LYS A 439 27.46 24.20 -13.04
C LYS A 439 26.48 24.73 -12.00
N TYR A 440 25.19 24.82 -12.34
CA TYR A 440 24.16 25.21 -11.39
C TYR A 440 24.09 24.24 -10.21
N ILE A 441 24.03 22.93 -10.45
CA ILE A 441 23.98 21.91 -9.39
C ILE A 441 25.25 21.96 -8.51
N GLN A 442 26.40 22.10 -9.14
CA GLN A 442 27.70 22.23 -8.48
C GLN A 442 27.72 23.44 -7.51
N SER A 443 27.19 24.60 -7.93
CA SER A 443 27.07 25.79 -7.09
C SER A 443 26.20 25.58 -5.84
N LYS A 444 25.29 24.59 -5.85
CA LYS A 444 24.37 24.28 -4.74
C LYS A 444 24.88 23.18 -3.81
N SER A 445 26.18 22.90 -3.80
CA SER A 445 26.82 21.88 -2.95
C SER A 445 26.42 21.95 -1.47
N LEU A 446 26.35 23.15 -0.88
CA LEU A 446 25.94 23.34 0.51
C LEU A 446 24.47 22.95 0.75
N PHE A 447 23.59 23.32 -0.17
CA PHE A 447 22.17 22.95 -0.11
C PHE A 447 22.00 21.43 -0.24
N LEU A 448 22.73 20.79 -1.15
CA LEU A 448 22.73 19.33 -1.33
C LEU A 448 23.19 18.62 -0.06
N PHE A 449 24.28 19.09 0.58
CA PHE A 449 24.75 18.55 1.84
C PHE A 449 23.71 18.70 2.98
N ARG A 450 23.02 19.84 3.06
CA ARG A 450 21.92 20.05 4.02
C ARG A 450 20.74 19.10 3.76
N THR A 451 20.44 18.82 2.50
CA THR A 451 19.42 17.84 2.09
C THR A 451 19.83 16.43 2.49
N MET A 452 21.08 16.02 2.23
CA MET A 452 21.63 14.73 2.68
C MET A 452 21.54 14.58 4.20
N ARG A 453 21.96 15.61 4.97
CA ARG A 453 21.86 15.60 6.43
C ARG A 453 20.40 15.50 6.92
N SER A 454 19.45 16.06 6.18
CA SER A 454 18.03 15.93 6.48
C SER A 454 17.54 14.49 6.30
N GLY A 455 17.97 13.82 5.22
CA GLY A 455 17.68 12.40 4.99
C GLY A 455 18.24 11.52 6.11
N LEU A 456 19.51 11.75 6.48
CA LEU A 456 20.15 11.06 7.60
C LEU A 456 19.39 11.27 8.92
N ARG A 457 19.05 12.52 9.28
CA ARG A 457 18.28 12.82 10.49
C ARG A 457 16.93 12.10 10.50
N MET A 458 16.25 12.06 9.36
CA MET A 458 14.96 11.38 9.24
C MET A 458 15.10 9.87 9.44
N LEU A 459 16.10 9.22 8.84
CA LEU A 459 16.37 7.79 9.04
C LEU A 459 16.72 7.48 10.49
N ILE A 460 17.59 8.29 11.11
CA ILE A 460 17.95 8.14 12.52
C ILE A 460 16.71 8.22 13.41
N LYS A 461 15.85 9.22 13.20
CA LYS A 461 14.59 9.38 13.96
C LYS A 461 13.66 8.18 13.83
N LYS A 462 13.65 7.49 12.68
CA LYS A 462 12.86 6.28 12.44
C LYS A 462 13.50 5.01 13.04
N THR A 463 14.82 4.98 13.11
CA THR A 463 15.59 3.79 13.50
C THR A 463 15.77 3.69 15.01
N PHE A 464 15.95 4.84 15.68
CA PHE A 464 16.33 4.86 17.09
C PHE A 464 15.31 5.65 17.93
N ASN A 465 14.69 4.96 18.89
CA ASN A 465 14.21 5.61 20.10
C ASN A 465 15.45 5.92 20.97
N TYR A 466 15.56 7.15 21.48
CA TYR A 466 16.77 7.69 22.14
C TYR A 466 17.10 7.02 23.49
N ASN A 467 17.40 5.71 23.51
CA ASN A 467 17.92 4.98 24.67
C ASN A 467 19.46 4.86 24.57
N LYS A 468 20.19 4.98 25.68
CA LYS A 468 21.68 5.03 25.73
C LYS A 468 22.38 3.84 25.04
N LYS A 469 21.78 2.64 24.97
CA LYS A 469 22.32 1.47 24.23
C LYS A 469 22.41 1.68 22.69
N SER A 470 21.81 2.74 22.14
CA SER A 470 21.75 3.01 20.70
C SER A 470 22.94 3.80 20.11
N ILE A 471 23.81 4.39 20.93
CA ILE A 471 24.80 5.37 20.44
C ILE A 471 25.86 4.73 19.52
N LYS A 472 26.32 3.51 19.84
CA LYS A 472 27.32 2.79 19.02
C LYS A 472 26.76 2.44 17.63
N LEU A 473 25.55 1.88 17.60
CA LEU A 473 24.84 1.51 16.39
C LEU A 473 24.51 2.74 15.53
N LEU A 474 24.13 3.84 16.20
CA LEU A 474 23.90 5.12 15.56
C LEU A 474 25.14 5.65 14.82
N ASP A 475 26.33 5.56 15.42
CA ASP A 475 27.56 6.00 14.78
C ASP A 475 27.92 5.12 13.57
N GLN A 476 27.70 3.80 13.65
CA GLN A 476 27.84 2.90 12.49
C GLN A 476 26.88 3.30 11.34
N CYS A 477 25.61 3.56 11.64
CA CYS A 477 24.64 4.03 10.63
C CYS A 477 25.06 5.36 10.00
N LYS A 478 25.52 6.34 10.79
CA LYS A 478 26.04 7.63 10.26
C LYS A 478 27.25 7.41 9.35
N TYR A 479 28.18 6.55 9.77
CA TYR A 479 29.38 6.24 9.00
C TYR A 479 29.04 5.66 7.63
N ILE A 480 28.15 4.68 7.60
CA ILE A 480 27.67 4.04 6.38
C ILE A 480 26.99 5.06 5.46
N PHE A 481 26.14 5.93 6.01
CA PHE A 481 25.48 6.98 5.25
C PHE A 481 26.49 7.91 4.58
N PHE A 482 27.46 8.43 5.34
CA PHE A 482 28.46 9.35 4.80
C PHE A 482 29.42 8.68 3.81
N LEU A 483 29.80 7.42 4.03
CA LEU A 483 30.56 6.64 3.05
C LEU A 483 29.76 6.46 1.75
N SER A 484 28.48 6.16 1.85
CA SER A 484 27.59 6.00 0.69
C SER A 484 27.45 7.33 -0.08
N CYS A 485 27.38 8.47 0.62
CA CYS A 485 27.41 9.80 -0.01
C CYS A 485 28.71 10.02 -0.78
N ILE A 486 29.87 9.71 -0.17
CA ILE A 486 31.18 9.86 -0.82
C ILE A 486 31.26 8.98 -2.07
N ARG A 487 30.80 7.72 -2.00
CA ARG A 487 30.75 6.79 -3.14
C ARG A 487 29.92 7.37 -4.27
N LEU A 488 28.70 7.84 -3.98
CA LEU A 488 27.81 8.47 -4.97
C LEU A 488 28.47 9.65 -5.67
N ILE A 489 29.10 10.56 -4.90
CA ILE A 489 29.75 11.76 -5.44
C ILE A 489 30.94 11.39 -6.32
N LYS A 490 31.76 10.44 -5.87
CA LYS A 490 32.93 9.96 -6.64
C LYS A 490 32.54 9.29 -7.95
N GLN A 491 31.42 8.56 -7.98
CA GLN A 491 30.91 7.93 -9.20
C GLN A 491 30.29 8.94 -10.18
N ASN A 492 29.85 10.11 -9.70
CA ASN A 492 29.11 11.10 -10.49
C ASN A 492 29.79 12.49 -10.48
N LYS A 493 31.11 12.53 -10.70
CA LYS A 493 31.93 13.77 -10.67
C LYS A 493 31.41 14.86 -11.61
N HIS A 494 30.80 14.48 -12.73
CA HIS A 494 30.23 15.42 -13.69
C HIS A 494 29.08 16.27 -13.10
N LEU A 495 28.31 15.73 -12.14
CA LEU A 495 27.21 16.44 -11.47
C LEU A 495 27.62 17.12 -10.18
N PHE A 496 28.54 16.52 -9.41
CA PHE A 496 28.91 17.00 -8.08
C PHE A 496 30.34 17.54 -8.09
N GLN A 497 30.51 18.83 -7.79
CA GLN A 497 31.85 19.40 -7.62
C GLN A 497 32.50 18.77 -6.38
N SER A 498 33.63 18.10 -6.59
CA SER A 498 34.06 16.96 -5.78
C SER A 498 34.45 17.29 -4.35
N ASN A 499 34.90 18.51 -4.04
CA ASN A 499 35.65 18.70 -2.79
C ASN A 499 34.78 19.10 -1.59
N ILE A 500 33.81 20.00 -1.74
CA ILE A 500 33.07 20.55 -0.57
C ILE A 500 32.25 19.47 0.15
N ILE A 501 31.48 18.68 -0.59
CA ILE A 501 30.59 17.67 0.02
C ILE A 501 31.43 16.51 0.59
N ILE A 502 32.48 16.08 -0.12
CA ILE A 502 33.39 15.02 0.36
C ILE A 502 34.10 15.48 1.64
N THR A 503 34.71 16.67 1.65
CA THR A 503 35.41 17.21 2.84
C THR A 503 34.48 17.30 4.03
N ARG A 504 33.24 17.77 3.84
CA ARG A 504 32.23 17.80 4.91
C ARG A 504 31.82 16.40 5.39
N CYS A 505 31.66 15.42 4.51
CA CYS A 505 31.38 14.04 4.90
C CYS A 505 32.54 13.43 5.70
N LEU A 506 33.78 13.64 5.25
CA LEU A 506 34.99 13.17 5.96
C LEU A 506 35.12 13.82 7.33
N HIS A 507 34.85 15.12 7.45
CA HIS A 507 34.80 15.82 8.73
C HIS A 507 33.76 15.21 9.68
N MET A 508 32.56 14.92 9.18
CA MET A 508 31.52 14.27 9.97
C MET A 508 31.92 12.87 10.42
N ILE A 509 32.61 12.10 9.58
CA ILE A 509 33.14 10.77 9.91
C ILE A 509 34.19 10.85 11.02
N ARG A 510 35.12 11.81 10.94
CA ARG A 510 36.17 12.01 11.97
C ARG A 510 35.58 12.34 13.35
N LYS A 511 34.41 12.97 13.40
CA LYS A 511 33.70 13.29 14.65
C LYS A 511 32.95 12.11 15.30
N LEU A 512 32.92 10.93 14.67
CA LEU A 512 32.23 9.76 15.22
C LEU A 512 33.11 9.06 16.26
N LYS A 513 32.88 9.38 17.55
CA LYS A 513 33.74 8.96 18.67
C LYS A 513 33.84 7.44 18.86
N TYR A 514 32.82 6.66 18.46
CA TYR A 514 32.72 5.24 18.80
C TYR A 514 33.09 4.27 17.67
N LEU A 515 33.73 4.76 16.60
CA LEU A 515 34.14 3.97 15.43
C LEU A 515 35.65 3.70 15.41
N ASN A 516 36.07 2.58 16.00
CA ASN A 516 37.43 2.06 15.87
C ASN A 516 37.65 1.36 14.50
N LYS A 517 38.90 1.01 14.18
CA LYS A 517 39.28 0.38 12.90
C LYS A 517 38.55 -0.96 12.68
N GLN A 518 38.44 -1.79 13.73
CA GLN A 518 37.77 -3.09 13.66
C GLN A 518 36.29 -2.97 13.30
N ARG A 519 35.55 -2.06 13.94
CA ARG A 519 34.12 -1.86 13.65
C ARG A 519 33.85 -1.35 12.24
N LYS A 520 34.79 -0.61 11.64
CA LYS A 520 34.71 -0.23 10.23
C LYS A 520 34.79 -1.45 9.32
N ILE A 521 35.61 -2.44 9.68
CA ILE A 521 35.73 -3.71 8.96
C ILE A 521 34.44 -4.54 9.14
N ASP A 522 33.93 -4.64 10.37
CA ASP A 522 32.72 -5.42 10.64
C ASP A 522 31.50 -4.87 9.90
N VAL A 523 31.35 -3.54 9.87
CA VAL A 523 30.30 -2.87 9.08
C VAL A 523 30.43 -3.17 7.59
N LYS A 524 31.67 -3.19 7.05
CA LYS A 524 31.89 -3.54 5.64
C LYS A 524 31.54 -5.00 5.37
N LYS A 525 31.83 -5.92 6.29
CA LYS A 525 31.43 -7.33 6.19
C LYS A 525 29.90 -7.49 6.18
N VAL A 526 29.19 -6.73 7.01
CA VAL A 526 27.71 -6.77 7.09
C VAL A 526 27.04 -6.32 5.79
N ILE A 527 27.62 -5.36 5.09
CA ILE A 527 27.05 -4.80 3.86
C ILE A 527 27.40 -5.68 2.63
N GLY A 528 28.37 -6.58 2.76
CA GLY A 528 28.97 -7.29 1.63
C GLY A 528 30.04 -6.42 0.97
N SER A 529 31.13 -7.04 0.50
CA SER A 529 32.18 -6.40 -0.26
C SER A 529 31.71 -6.07 -1.68
N GLU A 530 30.87 -5.05 -1.81
CA GLU A 530 30.51 -4.41 -3.09
C GLU A 530 31.07 -3.00 -3.22
#